data_AF-A0A9Q0G7T6-F1
#
_entry.id   AF-A0A9Q0G7T6-F1
#
_cell.length_a   1.000
_cell.length_b   1.000
_cell.length_c   1.000
_cell.angle_alpha   90.00
_cell.angle_beta   90.00
_cell.angle_gamma   90.00
#
_symmetry.space_group_name_H-M   'P 1'
#
loop_
_entity.id
_entity.type
_entity.pdbx_description
1 polymer ?
#
loop_
_entity_poly.entity_id
_entity_poly.type
_entity_poly.pdbx_seq_one_letter_code
_entity_poly.pdbx_strand_id
1 'polypeptide(L)'
;MDQIQHKYVNIRGVNLHIAEAGTDFGSWPVYLLSLHHPTRVSGIVSLGVPFFIPNPQRYKELLPEGFYISRWKAGRAKADFSRFDVRTVWRNIYILFSRSEIPIAEKDKEILDLVDPSTPLPPWLSDEDLAVYATSYEKSGFDSPMQVPYR
;
A
#
# COMPACT_ATOMS: atom_id res chain seq x y z
N MET A 1 -6.21 9.81 11.43
CA MET A 1 -5.79 8.43 11.70
C MET A 1 -7.04 7.69 12.12
N ASP A 2 -7.70 7.04 11.17
CA ASP A 2 -8.88 6.25 11.47
C ASP A 2 -8.42 5.03 12.29
N GLN A 3 -9.06 4.85 13.44
CA GLN A 3 -8.77 3.77 14.36
C GLN A 3 -9.12 2.42 13.72
N ILE A 4 -8.30 1.40 13.98
CA ILE A 4 -8.63 0.01 13.67
C ILE A 4 -10.02 -0.27 14.26
N GLN A 5 -10.98 -0.61 13.40
CA GLN A 5 -12.33 -0.92 13.84
C GLN A 5 -12.37 -2.36 14.33
N HIS A 6 -12.61 -2.51 15.62
CA HIS A 6 -12.81 -3.81 16.26
C HIS A 6 -14.30 -4.15 16.20
N LYS A 7 -14.67 -5.17 15.43
CA LYS A 7 -16.04 -5.71 15.41
C LYS A 7 -16.10 -7.08 16.05
N TYR A 8 -17.15 -7.29 16.83
CA TYR A 8 -17.48 -8.58 17.42
C TYR A 8 -18.73 -9.11 16.74
N VAL A 9 -18.63 -10.30 16.14
CA VAL A 9 -19.78 -10.97 15.52
C VAL A 9 -19.95 -12.33 16.18
N ASN A 10 -21.17 -12.62 16.64
CA ASN A 10 -21.52 -13.93 17.16
C ASN A 10 -22.07 -14.79 16.02
N ILE A 11 -21.38 -15.88 15.67
CA ILE A 11 -21.85 -16.85 14.68
C ILE A 11 -21.92 -18.22 15.37
N ARG A 12 -23.14 -18.75 15.52
CA ARG A 12 -23.40 -20.09 16.11
C ARG A 12 -22.71 -20.31 17.46
N GLY A 13 -22.67 -19.29 18.33
CA GLY A 13 -22.08 -19.40 19.68
C GLY A 13 -20.57 -19.16 19.74
N VAL A 14 -19.90 -18.87 18.62
CA VAL A 14 -18.50 -18.44 18.59
C VAL A 14 -18.44 -16.91 18.54
N ASN A 15 -17.75 -16.30 19.50
CA ASN A 15 -17.43 -14.87 19.47
C ASN A 15 -16.21 -14.65 18.56
N LEU A 16 -16.45 -14.12 17.37
CA LEU A 16 -15.40 -13.79 16.42
C LEU A 16 -14.98 -12.34 16.64
N HIS A 17 -13.72 -12.11 17.00
CA HIS A 17 -13.13 -10.77 16.94
C HIS A 17 -12.55 -10.57 15.54
N ILE A 18 -13.17 -9.68 14.77
CA ILE A 18 -12.78 -9.34 13.41
C ILE A 18 -11.99 -8.04 13.47
N ALA A 19 -10.71 -8.12 13.12
CA ALA A 19 -9.92 -6.95 12.74
C ALA A 19 -10.01 -6.80 11.22
N GLU A 20 -10.93 -5.97 10.73
CA GLU A 20 -10.94 -5.50 9.35
C GLU A 20 -9.89 -4.38 9.23
N ALA A 21 -8.67 -4.69 8.77
CA ALA A 21 -7.81 -3.75 8.04
C ALA A 21 -6.41 -4.34 7.83
N GLY A 22 -6.26 -5.12 6.77
CA GLY A 22 -4.94 -5.47 6.23
C GLY A 22 -5.02 -5.51 4.71
N THR A 23 -4.98 -4.33 4.09
CA THR A 23 -4.69 -4.20 2.66
C THR A 23 -3.23 -3.78 2.51
N ASP A 24 -2.54 -4.39 1.55
CA ASP A 24 -1.14 -4.07 1.26
C ASP A 24 -0.25 -4.14 2.53
N PHE A 25 0.47 -3.08 2.88
CA PHE A 25 1.31 -3.00 4.07
C PHE A 25 0.55 -3.15 5.39
N GLY A 26 -0.76 -2.89 5.42
CA GLY A 26 -1.60 -3.08 6.60
C GLY A 26 -1.69 -4.55 7.05
N SER A 27 -1.42 -5.50 6.16
CA SER A 27 -1.42 -6.93 6.51
C SER A 27 -0.32 -7.28 7.52
N TRP A 28 0.83 -6.58 7.51
CA TRP A 28 1.94 -6.87 8.41
C TRP A 28 1.59 -6.65 9.90
N PRO A 29 1.08 -5.48 10.32
CA PRO A 29 0.59 -5.29 11.68
C PRO A 29 -0.43 -6.34 12.12
N VAL A 30 -1.36 -6.72 11.23
CA VAL A 30 -2.38 -7.75 11.54
C VAL A 30 -1.74 -9.11 11.79
N TYR A 31 -0.79 -9.53 10.94
CA TYR A 31 -0.05 -10.77 11.14
C TYR A 31 0.74 -10.78 12.45
N LEU A 32 1.43 -9.70 12.75
CA LEU A 32 2.18 -9.57 14.01
C LEU A 32 1.25 -9.61 15.23
N LEU A 33 0.11 -8.91 15.18
CA LEU A 33 -0.90 -8.92 16.24
C LEU A 33 -1.41 -10.35 16.48
N SER A 34 -1.72 -11.10 15.42
CA SER A 34 -2.20 -12.48 15.53
C SER A 34 -1.16 -13.45 16.09
N LEU A 35 0.12 -13.28 15.72
CA LEU A 35 1.20 -14.11 16.23
C LEU A 35 1.52 -13.81 17.70
N HIS A 36 1.52 -12.53 18.10
CA HIS A 36 1.83 -12.14 19.47
C HIS A 36 0.64 -12.28 20.44
N HIS A 37 -0.59 -12.21 19.94
CA HIS A 37 -1.80 -12.26 20.75
C HIS A 37 -2.84 -13.24 20.17
N PRO A 38 -2.51 -14.54 20.05
CA PRO A 38 -3.36 -15.52 19.38
C PRO A 38 -4.73 -15.71 20.06
N THR A 39 -4.85 -15.42 21.36
CA THR A 39 -6.13 -15.47 22.08
C THR A 39 -7.04 -14.28 21.80
N ARG A 40 -6.50 -13.21 21.18
CA ARG A 40 -7.24 -12.00 20.82
C ARG A 40 -7.68 -11.99 19.35
N VAL A 41 -7.22 -12.93 18.52
CA VAL A 41 -7.56 -12.95 17.09
C VAL A 41 -8.14 -14.30 16.73
N SER A 42 -9.43 -14.33 16.40
CA SER A 42 -10.14 -15.56 16.04
C SER A 42 -9.94 -15.97 14.58
N GLY A 43 -9.48 -15.05 13.72
CA GLY A 43 -9.23 -15.28 12.30
C GLY A 43 -8.70 -14.03 11.61
N ILE A 44 -8.07 -14.21 10.45
CA ILE A 44 -7.50 -13.13 9.63
C ILE A 44 -8.06 -13.23 8.22
N VAL A 45 -8.50 -12.10 7.68
CA VAL A 45 -8.74 -11.93 6.24
C VAL A 45 -7.72 -10.92 5.74
N SER A 46 -6.82 -11.33 4.84
CA SER A 46 -5.82 -10.45 4.23
C SER A 46 -6.11 -10.26 2.75
N LEU A 47 -5.91 -9.04 2.26
CA LEU A 47 -6.07 -8.68 0.86
C LEU A 47 -4.76 -8.05 0.35
N GLY A 48 -4.25 -8.54 -0.78
CA GLY A 48 -3.04 -8.02 -1.42
C GLY A 48 -1.76 -8.74 -0.99
N VAL A 49 -1.32 -8.58 0.27
CA VAL A 49 -0.06 -9.20 0.76
C VAL A 49 -0.35 -10.51 1.49
N PRO A 50 0.19 -11.66 1.04
CA PRO A 50 0.08 -12.93 1.74
C PRO A 50 0.84 -12.95 3.07
N PHE A 51 0.49 -13.89 3.95
CA PHE A 51 1.32 -14.16 5.13
C PHE A 51 2.62 -14.80 4.68
N PHE A 52 3.71 -14.33 5.26
CA PHE A 52 4.96 -14.99 5.12
C PHE A 52 5.80 -14.92 6.39
N ILE A 53 6.64 -15.93 6.59
CA ILE A 53 7.62 -15.93 7.67
C ILE A 53 8.56 -14.71 7.49
N PRO A 54 8.70 -13.83 8.50
CA PRO A 54 9.58 -12.68 8.44
C PRO A 54 11.00 -13.09 8.05
N ASN A 55 11.50 -12.55 6.95
CA ASN A 55 12.87 -12.72 6.51
C ASN A 55 13.41 -11.35 6.08
N PRO A 56 14.32 -10.74 6.87
CA PRO A 56 14.91 -9.43 6.57
C PRO A 56 15.64 -9.35 5.22
N GLN A 57 16.04 -10.50 4.66
CA GLN A 57 16.80 -10.58 3.42
C GLN A 57 15.92 -10.84 2.19
N ARG A 58 14.62 -11.10 2.35
CA ARG A 58 13.77 -11.58 1.25
C ARG A 58 13.83 -10.72 -0.01
N TYR A 59 13.98 -9.41 0.14
CA TYR A 59 13.95 -8.48 -0.99
C TYR A 59 15.31 -7.82 -1.28
N LYS A 60 16.38 -8.24 -0.61
CA LYS A 60 17.68 -7.56 -0.71
C LYS A 60 18.46 -7.91 -1.98
N GLU A 61 18.31 -9.14 -2.48
CA GLU A 61 19.08 -9.63 -3.64
C GLU A 61 18.20 -9.96 -4.85
N LEU A 62 16.86 -9.94 -4.69
CA LEU A 62 15.93 -10.46 -5.69
C LEU A 62 15.22 -9.40 -6.54
N LEU A 63 15.20 -8.13 -6.12
CA LEU A 63 14.44 -7.10 -6.82
C LEU A 63 15.33 -6.31 -7.79
N PRO A 64 14.98 -6.25 -9.09
CA PRO A 64 15.66 -5.38 -10.04
C PRO A 64 15.71 -3.94 -9.56
N GLU A 65 16.73 -3.19 -9.98
CA GLU A 65 16.89 -1.78 -9.61
C GLU A 65 15.68 -0.93 -10.03
N GLY A 66 15.11 -1.22 -11.21
CA GLY A 66 13.92 -0.56 -11.74
C GLY A 66 12.61 -0.89 -11.02
N PHE A 67 12.58 -1.92 -10.18
CA PHE A 67 11.37 -2.36 -9.49
C PHE A 67 10.86 -1.27 -8.55
N TYR A 68 9.54 -1.02 -8.50
CA TYR A 68 8.98 0.13 -7.76
C TYR A 68 9.41 0.22 -6.30
N ILE A 69 9.46 -0.90 -5.56
CA ILE A 69 9.95 -0.90 -4.17
C ILE A 69 11.41 -0.47 -4.10
N SER A 70 12.24 -0.86 -5.08
CA SER A 70 13.63 -0.43 -5.17
C SER A 70 13.76 1.05 -5.51
N ARG A 71 12.98 1.55 -6.50
CA ARG A 71 12.98 2.96 -6.91
C ARG A 71 12.40 3.90 -5.86
N TRP A 72 11.44 3.46 -5.05
CA TRP A 72 10.82 4.29 -4.02
C TRP A 72 11.49 4.23 -2.65
N LYS A 73 12.44 3.31 -2.46
CA LYS A 73 13.31 3.30 -1.28
C LYS A 73 14.22 4.54 -1.22
N ALA A 74 14.67 4.85 0.00
CA ALA A 74 15.77 5.78 0.27
C ALA A 74 15.61 7.20 -0.32
N GLY A 75 14.40 7.76 -0.28
CA GLY A 75 14.14 9.18 -0.62
C GLY A 75 13.93 9.47 -2.10
N ARG A 76 14.14 8.50 -2.99
CA ARG A 76 13.87 8.65 -4.43
C ARG A 76 12.38 8.80 -4.74
N ALA A 77 11.49 8.17 -3.97
CA ALA A 77 10.04 8.40 -4.07
C ALA A 77 9.68 9.88 -3.91
N LYS A 78 10.32 10.57 -2.96
CA LYS A 78 10.07 11.99 -2.73
C LYS A 78 10.46 12.82 -3.96
N ALA A 79 11.59 12.53 -4.57
CA ALA A 79 12.03 13.21 -5.79
C ALA A 79 11.06 12.91 -6.95
N ASP A 80 10.70 11.65 -7.16
CA ASP A 80 9.76 11.21 -8.20
C ASP A 80 8.39 11.92 -8.05
N PHE A 81 7.82 11.91 -6.84
CA PHE A 81 6.49 12.47 -6.57
C PHE A 81 6.48 14.00 -6.60
N SER A 82 7.58 14.65 -6.20
CA SER A 82 7.66 16.13 -6.19
C SER A 82 7.56 16.78 -7.58
N ARG A 83 7.66 15.98 -8.65
CA ARG A 83 7.49 16.44 -10.03
C ARG A 83 6.04 16.72 -10.40
N PHE A 84 5.08 16.26 -9.60
CA PHE A 84 3.65 16.32 -9.88
C PHE A 84 2.86 16.87 -8.69
N ASP A 85 1.66 17.39 -8.94
CA ASP A 85 0.71 17.67 -7.88
C ASP A 85 0.20 16.35 -7.24
N VAL A 86 -0.30 16.44 -6.00
CA VAL A 86 -0.71 15.28 -5.20
C VAL A 86 -1.79 14.45 -5.89
N ARG A 87 -2.74 15.10 -6.58
CA ARG A 87 -3.82 14.41 -7.30
C ARG A 87 -3.27 13.60 -8.47
N THR A 88 -2.33 14.17 -9.23
CA THR A 88 -1.63 13.48 -10.32
C THR A 88 -0.81 12.29 -9.81
N VAL A 89 -0.12 12.42 -8.67
CA VAL A 89 0.58 11.28 -8.05
C VAL A 89 -0.39 10.13 -7.75
N TRP A 90 -1.53 10.42 -7.10
CA TRP A 90 -2.53 9.38 -6.78
C TRP A 90 -3.16 8.76 -8.02
N ARG A 91 -3.51 9.58 -9.02
CA ARG A 91 -3.98 9.10 -10.33
C ARG A 91 -2.99 8.10 -10.93
N ASN A 92 -1.71 8.46 -10.97
CA ASN A 92 -0.67 7.64 -11.57
C ASN A 92 -0.48 6.33 -10.79
N ILE A 93 -0.46 6.38 -9.45
CA ILE A 93 -0.40 5.18 -8.60
C ILE A 93 -1.56 4.24 -8.92
N TYR A 94 -2.80 4.73 -8.93
CA TYR A 94 -3.96 3.86 -9.20
C TYR A 94 -3.95 3.27 -10.61
N ILE A 95 -3.49 4.02 -11.62
CA ILE A 95 -3.29 3.46 -12.98
C ILE A 95 -2.24 2.34 -12.96
N LEU A 96 -1.10 2.55 -12.30
CA LEU A 96 0.01 1.58 -12.25
C LEU A 96 -0.33 0.29 -11.51
N PHE A 97 -1.16 0.36 -10.46
CA PHE A 97 -1.48 -0.78 -9.61
C PHE A 97 -2.88 -1.37 -9.85
N SER A 98 -3.58 -0.91 -10.89
CA SER A 98 -4.84 -1.52 -11.38
C SER A 98 -4.66 -2.32 -12.66
N ARG A 99 -3.41 -2.60 -13.06
CA ARG A 99 -3.04 -3.46 -14.20
C ARG A 99 -2.33 -4.73 -13.72
N SER A 100 -2.08 -5.66 -14.64
CA SER A 100 -1.44 -6.95 -14.30
C SER A 100 0.09 -6.85 -14.20
N GLU A 101 0.69 -5.87 -14.85
CA GLU A 101 2.13 -5.68 -14.94
C GLU A 101 2.68 -4.95 -13.71
N ILE A 102 3.66 -5.57 -13.07
CA ILE A 102 4.37 -4.95 -11.96
C ILE A 102 5.21 -3.77 -12.49
N PRO A 103 5.12 -2.56 -11.89
CA PRO A 103 5.90 -1.42 -12.35
C PRO A 103 7.41 -1.64 -12.17
N ILE A 104 8.13 -1.69 -13.30
CA ILE A 104 9.58 -1.79 -13.38
C ILE A 104 10.06 -0.73 -14.37
N ALA A 105 10.77 0.29 -13.88
CA ALA A 105 11.28 1.37 -14.70
C ALA A 105 12.63 1.04 -15.35
N GLU A 106 12.83 1.53 -16.57
CA GLU A 106 14.14 1.55 -17.24
C GLU A 106 15.11 2.48 -16.51
N LYS A 107 16.43 2.32 -16.71
CA LYS A 107 17.48 2.99 -15.91
C LYS A 107 17.33 4.51 -15.83
N ASP A 108 16.87 5.13 -16.91
CA ASP A 108 16.70 6.57 -17.11
C ASP A 108 15.30 7.11 -16.75
N LYS A 109 14.40 6.24 -16.26
CA LYS A 109 13.02 6.59 -15.89
C LYS A 109 12.75 6.33 -14.41
N GLU A 110 11.85 7.11 -13.84
CA GLU A 110 11.25 6.85 -12.54
C GLU A 110 9.88 6.15 -12.69
N ILE A 111 9.26 5.75 -11.58
CA ILE A 111 8.05 4.92 -11.61
C ILE A 111 6.86 5.69 -12.18
N LEU A 112 6.71 6.97 -11.83
CA LEU A 112 5.61 7.77 -12.36
C LEU A 112 5.76 8.09 -13.86
N ASP A 113 6.94 7.90 -14.46
CA ASP A 113 7.14 8.05 -15.92
C ASP A 113 6.51 6.91 -16.73
N LEU A 114 6.11 5.82 -16.06
CA LEU A 114 5.48 4.66 -16.68
C LEU A 114 4.00 4.87 -17.00
N VAL A 115 3.43 6.02 -16.64
CA VAL A 115 2.03 6.36 -16.87
C VAL A 115 1.92 7.29 -18.06
N ASP A 116 1.18 6.86 -19.08
CA ASP A 116 0.72 7.76 -20.13
C ASP A 116 -0.43 8.62 -19.56
N PRO A 117 -0.33 9.97 -19.57
CA PRO A 117 -1.35 10.86 -19.05
C PRO A 117 -2.74 10.71 -19.70
N SER A 118 -2.80 10.18 -20.93
CA SER A 118 -4.04 9.89 -21.64
C SER A 118 -4.75 8.61 -21.16
N THR A 119 -4.07 7.80 -20.33
CA THR A 119 -4.66 6.58 -19.77
C THR A 119 -5.86 6.92 -18.89
N PRO A 120 -7.04 6.32 -19.12
CA PRO A 120 -8.22 6.56 -18.30
C PRO A 120 -8.04 5.96 -16.90
N LEU A 121 -8.81 6.47 -15.93
CA LEU A 121 -8.87 5.85 -14.61
C LEU A 121 -9.51 4.47 -14.69
N PRO A 122 -9.18 3.58 -13.73
CA PRO A 122 -9.94 2.35 -13.54
C PRO A 122 -11.44 2.66 -13.37
N PRO A 123 -12.36 1.85 -13.95
CA PRO A 123 -13.79 2.18 -13.99
C PRO A 123 -14.48 2.24 -12.63
N TRP A 124 -13.83 1.74 -11.58
CA TRP A 124 -14.31 1.76 -10.20
C TRP A 124 -13.81 2.96 -9.39
N LEU A 125 -12.94 3.80 -9.96
CA LEU A 125 -12.32 4.94 -9.29
C LEU A 125 -12.78 6.24 -9.96
N SER A 126 -13.50 7.06 -9.22
CA SER A 126 -13.97 8.36 -9.68
C SER A 126 -12.94 9.48 -9.42
N ASP A 127 -13.19 10.65 -10.01
CA ASP A 127 -12.40 11.85 -9.73
C ASP A 127 -12.66 12.38 -8.31
N GLU A 128 -13.88 12.21 -7.80
CA GLU A 128 -14.25 12.52 -6.42
C GLU A 128 -13.49 11.65 -5.42
N ASP A 129 -13.33 10.35 -5.70
CA ASP A 129 -12.54 9.45 -4.85
C ASP A 129 -11.07 9.91 -4.79
N LEU A 130 -10.48 10.28 -5.93
CA LEU A 130 -9.12 10.82 -5.97
C LEU A 130 -8.98 12.12 -5.19
N ALA A 131 -10.00 12.98 -5.18
CA ALA A 131 -9.98 14.23 -4.43
C ALA A 131 -9.86 14.00 -2.91
N VAL A 132 -10.46 12.92 -2.39
CA VAL A 132 -10.34 12.53 -0.97
C VAL A 132 -8.88 12.21 -0.61
N TYR A 133 -8.20 11.42 -1.46
CA TYR A 133 -6.78 11.12 -1.26
C TYR A 133 -5.91 12.35 -1.43
N ALA A 134 -6.16 13.17 -2.46
CA ALA A 134 -5.39 14.38 -2.72
C ALA A 134 -5.45 15.34 -1.53
N THR A 135 -6.64 15.66 -1.04
CA THR A 135 -6.83 16.56 0.12
C THR A 135 -6.10 16.04 1.37
N SER A 136 -6.12 14.73 1.60
CA SER A 136 -5.45 14.12 2.76
C SER A 136 -3.93 14.25 2.66
N TYR A 137 -3.37 14.02 1.47
CA TYR A 137 -1.93 14.00 1.23
C TYR A 137 -1.32 15.37 0.93
N GLU A 138 -2.10 16.36 0.49
CA GLU A 138 -1.69 17.76 0.45
C GLU A 138 -1.31 18.26 1.84
N LYS A 139 -2.03 17.81 2.88
CA LYS A 139 -1.74 18.14 4.27
C LYS A 139 -0.62 17.30 4.87
N SER A 140 -0.62 15.97 4.64
CA SER A 140 0.33 15.06 5.31
C SER A 140 1.65 14.87 4.57
N GLY A 141 1.68 15.11 3.26
CA GLY A 141 2.75 14.64 2.38
C GLY A 141 2.82 13.10 2.30
N PHE A 142 3.83 12.61 1.59
CA PHE A 142 4.09 11.17 1.36
C PHE A 142 5.23 10.60 2.21
N ASP A 143 5.91 11.43 3.00
CA ASP A 143 7.14 11.02 3.70
C ASP A 143 6.89 9.86 4.69
N SER A 144 5.80 9.91 5.46
CA SER A 144 5.45 8.87 6.43
C SER A 144 5.15 7.50 5.80
N PRO A 145 4.22 7.38 4.83
CA PRO A 145 3.94 6.08 4.20
C PRO A 145 5.13 5.50 3.43
N MET A 146 6.08 6.32 2.97
CA MET A 146 7.30 5.84 2.30
C MET A 146 8.36 5.28 3.26
N GLN A 147 8.14 5.34 4.57
CA GLN A 147 9.04 4.75 5.58
C GLN A 147 8.65 3.32 5.97
N VAL A 148 7.60 2.74 5.37
CA VAL A 148 7.10 1.40 5.70
C VAL A 148 7.95 0.30 5.03
N PRO A 149 8.27 -0.82 5.72
CA PRO A 149 7.99 -1.10 7.13
C PRO A 149 8.88 -0.22 8.01
N TYR A 150 8.24 0.42 8.99
CA TYR A 150 8.78 1.48 9.84
C TYR A 150 10.22 1.19 10.31
N ARG A 151 11.05 2.23 10.36
CA ARG A 151 12.37 2.19 11.01
C ARG A 151 12.26 1.88 12.50
#